data_AF-A0AAE3DAN0-F1
#
_entry.id   AF-A0AAE3DAN0-F1
#
_cell.length_a   1.000
_cell.length_b   1.000
_cell.length_c   1.000
_cell.angle_alpha   90.00
_cell.angle_beta   90.00
_cell.angle_gamma   90.00
#
_symmetry.space_group_name_H-M   'P 1'
#
loop_
_entity.id
_entity.type
_entity.pdbx_description
1 polymer ?
#
loop_
_entity_poly.entity_id
_entity_poly.type
_entity_poly.pdbx_seq_one_letter_code
_entity_poly.pdbx_strand_id
1 'polypeptide(L)'
;MKTVYCKKCGSVIDNESGQCTGCGKKYFRIRKLFSSKVLIWILVIACTGLAGCSYFWYTGYNYQLQQVIQLNEELAKNSDELKTAKSRLSNLSIRYSNLQTEYDKSIEKTLFLDTHIVFTTPSGNKYHSYDCYHLSGHSTYHWFKEDAESAGYEPCADCQ
;
A
#
# COMPACT_ATOMS: atom_id res chain seq x y z
N MET A 1 36.97 -72.43 -11.72
CA MET A 1 35.65 -71.93 -12.20
C MET A 1 34.76 -73.13 -12.52
N LYS A 2 33.46 -73.11 -12.16
CA LYS A 2 32.54 -74.19 -12.53
C LYS A 2 32.20 -74.11 -14.02
N THR A 3 32.29 -75.23 -14.74
CA THR A 3 31.84 -75.34 -16.13
C THR A 3 30.33 -75.26 -16.20
N VAL A 4 29.79 -74.50 -17.16
CA VAL A 4 28.36 -74.26 -17.32
C VAL A 4 27.93 -74.79 -18.69
N TYR A 5 26.83 -75.52 -18.71
CA TYR A 5 26.30 -76.15 -19.93
C TYR A 5 25.05 -75.41 -20.42
N CYS A 6 24.86 -75.42 -21.74
CA CYS A 6 23.71 -74.81 -22.38
C CYS A 6 22.43 -75.60 -22.10
N LYS A 7 21.41 -74.93 -21.56
CA LYS A 7 20.09 -75.53 -21.30
C LYS A 7 19.37 -76.05 -22.55
N LYS A 8 19.73 -75.55 -23.74
CA LYS A 8 19.07 -75.94 -25.01
C LYS A 8 19.73 -77.13 -25.69
N CYS A 9 21.07 -77.18 -25.72
CA CYS A 9 21.81 -78.16 -26.54
C CYS A 9 22.85 -78.97 -25.76
N GLY A 10 22.99 -78.74 -24.44
CA GLY A 10 23.92 -79.50 -23.60
C GLY A 10 25.40 -79.14 -23.78
N SER A 11 25.79 -78.42 -24.84
CA SER A 11 27.19 -78.04 -25.08
C SER A 11 27.69 -77.00 -24.06
N VAL A 12 29.00 -76.95 -23.86
CA VAL A 12 29.66 -76.04 -22.92
C VAL A 12 29.46 -74.58 -23.35
N ILE A 13 29.26 -73.68 -22.38
CA ILE A 13 29.25 -72.23 -22.61
C ILE A 13 30.67 -71.72 -22.39
N ASP A 14 31.25 -71.12 -23.42
CA ASP A 14 32.55 -70.47 -23.31
C ASP A 14 32.48 -69.33 -22.29
N ASN A 15 33.43 -69.33 -21.36
CA ASN A 15 33.46 -68.40 -20.23
C ASN A 15 33.91 -66.99 -20.65
N GLU A 16 34.63 -66.84 -21.76
CA GLU A 16 35.12 -65.55 -22.23
C GLU A 16 34.09 -64.84 -23.12
N SER A 17 33.58 -65.54 -24.15
CA SER A 17 32.56 -64.97 -25.05
C SER A 17 31.15 -64.98 -24.47
N GLY A 18 30.90 -65.83 -23.46
CA GLY A 18 29.56 -66.10 -22.94
C GLY A 18 28.65 -66.81 -23.94
N GLN A 19 29.18 -67.33 -25.05
CA GLN A 19 28.42 -68.02 -26.09
C GLN A 19 28.49 -69.54 -25.91
N CYS A 20 27.39 -70.22 -26.26
CA CYS A 20 27.38 -71.67 -26.31
C CYS A 20 28.13 -72.18 -27.53
N THR A 21 29.08 -73.10 -27.33
CA THR A 21 29.91 -73.67 -28.40
C THR A 21 29.15 -74.54 -29.41
N GLY A 22 27.94 -75.01 -29.05
CA GLY A 22 27.10 -75.81 -29.94
C GLY A 22 26.07 -74.99 -30.72
N CYS A 23 25.23 -74.21 -30.01
CA CYS A 23 24.11 -73.50 -30.64
C CYS A 23 24.36 -72.00 -30.89
N GLY A 24 25.54 -71.47 -30.56
CA GLY A 24 25.93 -70.07 -30.80
C GLY A 24 25.19 -69.03 -29.94
N LYS A 25 24.25 -69.42 -29.08
CA LYS A 25 23.49 -68.48 -28.24
C LYS A 25 24.37 -67.82 -27.19
N LYS A 26 24.26 -66.50 -27.05
CA LYS A 26 24.96 -65.70 -26.03
C LYS A 26 24.16 -65.67 -24.72
N TYR A 27 24.84 -65.91 -23.60
CA TYR A 27 24.30 -65.89 -22.26
C TYR A 27 24.98 -64.78 -21.46
N PHE A 28 24.18 -63.79 -21.05
CA PHE A 28 24.68 -62.71 -20.20
C PHE A 28 24.73 -63.19 -18.74
N ARG A 29 25.94 -63.33 -18.20
CA ARG A 29 26.14 -63.48 -16.75
C ARG A 29 26.16 -62.09 -16.14
N ILE A 30 25.06 -61.69 -15.51
CA ILE A 30 25.04 -60.52 -14.63
C ILE A 30 25.95 -60.89 -13.45
N ARG A 31 27.19 -60.37 -13.43
CA ARG A 31 28.03 -60.43 -12.23
C ARG A 31 27.22 -59.78 -11.10
N LYS A 32 27.12 -60.43 -9.94
CA LYS A 32 26.61 -59.81 -8.70
C LYS A 32 27.53 -58.63 -8.39
N LEU A 33 27.21 -57.46 -8.96
CA LEU A 33 28.05 -56.27 -8.92
C LEU A 33 27.98 -55.59 -7.54
N PHE A 34 26.96 -55.91 -6.74
CA PHE A 34 26.81 -55.43 -5.37
C PHE A 34 26.40 -56.59 -4.45
N SER A 35 27.11 -56.74 -3.33
CA SER A 35 26.68 -57.61 -2.24
C SER A 35 25.34 -57.13 -1.68
N SER A 36 24.46 -58.03 -1.26
CA SER A 36 23.14 -57.69 -0.67
C SER A 36 23.25 -56.62 0.42
N LYS A 37 24.33 -56.64 1.21
CA LYS A 37 24.61 -55.65 2.24
C LYS A 37 24.82 -54.24 1.67
N VAL A 38 25.46 -54.11 0.50
CA VAL A 38 25.73 -52.81 -0.14
C VAL A 38 24.43 -52.17 -0.65
N LEU A 39 23.51 -52.97 -1.19
CA LEU A 39 22.19 -52.47 -1.63
C LEU A 39 21.34 -51.96 -0.46
N ILE A 40 21.40 -52.64 0.69
CA ILE A 40 20.69 -52.19 1.91
C ILE A 40 21.23 -50.83 2.37
N TRP A 41 22.55 -50.64 2.39
CA TRP A 41 23.13 -49.34 2.77
C TRP A 41 22.77 -48.21 1.82
N ILE A 42 22.75 -48.48 0.50
CA ILE A 42 22.32 -47.48 -0.50
C ILE A 42 20.86 -47.08 -0.27
N LEU A 43 19.98 -48.05 0.01
CA LEU A 43 18.57 -47.78 0.32
C LEU A 43 18.41 -46.93 1.59
N VAL A 44 19.17 -47.23 2.65
CA VAL A 44 19.13 -46.47 3.89
C VAL A 44 19.54 -45.01 3.65
N ILE A 45 20.63 -44.77 2.89
CA ILE A 45 21.10 -43.43 2.56
C ILE A 45 20.10 -42.68 1.67
N ALA A 46 19.48 -43.37 0.71
CA ALA A 46 18.45 -42.77 -0.14
C ALA A 46 17.23 -42.34 0.68
N CYS A 47 16.77 -43.18 1.62
CA CYS A 47 15.63 -42.86 2.49
C CYS A 47 15.93 -41.70 3.44
N THR A 48 17.11 -41.65 4.06
CA THR A 48 17.49 -40.54 4.96
C THR A 48 17.70 -39.24 4.20
N GLY A 49 18.27 -39.30 2.99
CA GLY A 49 18.39 -38.14 2.10
C GLY A 49 17.03 -37.56 1.69
N LEU A 50 16.07 -38.42 1.33
CA LEU A 50 14.72 -38.00 0.96
C LEU A 50 13.97 -37.35 2.14
N ALA A 51 14.09 -37.93 3.34
CA ALA A 51 13.48 -37.37 4.55
C ALA A 51 14.11 -36.00 4.94
N GLY A 52 15.43 -35.86 4.77
CA GLY A 52 16.10 -34.58 5.00
C GLY A 52 15.66 -33.51 3.99
N CYS A 53 15.54 -33.88 2.72
CA CYS A 53 15.04 -32.97 1.69
C CYS A 53 13.60 -32.54 1.99
N SER A 54 12.70 -33.48 2.28
CA SER A 54 11.29 -33.14 2.56
C SER A 54 11.14 -32.24 3.78
N TYR A 55 11.95 -32.46 4.83
CA TYR A 55 11.99 -31.57 5.99
C TYR A 55 12.46 -30.16 5.63
N PHE A 56 13.53 -30.03 4.83
CA PHE A 56 14.04 -28.72 4.37
C PHE A 56 13.01 -27.97 3.51
N TRP A 57 12.33 -28.65 2.60
CA TRP A 57 11.24 -28.06 1.81
C TRP A 57 10.07 -27.62 2.69
N TYR A 58 9.71 -28.43 3.69
CA TYR A 58 8.64 -28.11 4.62
C TYR A 58 8.96 -26.86 5.45
N THR A 59 10.17 -26.74 6.01
CA THR A 59 10.54 -25.55 6.79
C THR A 59 10.60 -24.29 5.92
N GLY A 60 11.12 -24.40 4.69
CA GLY A 60 11.12 -23.30 3.72
C GLY A 60 9.71 -22.83 3.34
N TYR A 61 8.79 -23.77 3.09
CA TYR A 61 7.38 -23.45 2.82
C TYR A 61 6.71 -22.72 3.98
N ASN A 62 6.89 -23.20 5.22
CA ASN A 62 6.30 -22.57 6.40
C ASN A 62 6.87 -21.15 6.64
N TYR A 63 8.16 -20.95 6.36
CA TYR A 63 8.77 -19.62 6.45
C TYR A 63 8.16 -18.63 5.44
N GLN A 64 7.99 -19.05 4.18
CA GLN A 64 7.32 -18.23 3.17
C GLN A 64 5.85 -17.96 3.55
N LEU A 65 5.16 -18.95 4.10
CA LEU A 65 3.78 -18.79 4.55
C LEU A 65 3.66 -17.71 5.65
N GLN A 66 4.60 -17.66 6.59
CA GLN A 66 4.62 -16.61 7.62
C GLN A 66 4.82 -15.22 7.03
N GLN A 67 5.70 -15.05 6.04
CA GLN A 67 5.87 -13.76 5.37
C GLN A 67 4.60 -13.32 4.66
N VAL A 68 3.90 -14.24 3.98
CA VAL A 68 2.63 -13.93 3.33
C VAL A 68 1.56 -13.54 4.34
N ILE A 69 1.50 -14.19 5.51
CA ILE A 69 0.56 -13.82 6.57
C ILE A 69 0.86 -12.41 7.10
N GLN A 70 2.12 -12.11 7.39
CA GLN A 70 2.55 -10.79 7.86
C GLN A 70 2.25 -9.70 6.82
N LEU A 71 2.57 -9.95 5.55
CA LEU A 71 2.31 -9.00 4.47
C LEU A 71 0.80 -8.73 4.30
N ASN A 72 -0.04 -9.75 4.44
CA ASN A 72 -1.49 -9.56 4.38
C ASN A 72 -2.03 -8.77 5.58
N GLU A 73 -1.46 -8.95 6.78
CA GLU A 73 -1.83 -8.16 7.94
C GLU A 73 -1.45 -6.68 7.76
N GLU A 74 -0.25 -6.42 7.24
CA GLU A 74 0.20 -5.06 6.91
C GLU A 74 -0.67 -4.42 5.82
N LEU A 75 -1.02 -5.18 4.78
CA LEU A 75 -1.91 -4.70 3.72
C LEU A 75 -3.30 -4.36 4.27
N ALA A 76 -3.82 -5.14 5.21
CA ALA A 76 -5.08 -4.85 5.89
C ALA A 76 -5.01 -3.56 6.72
N LYS A 77 -3.91 -3.34 7.47
CA LYS A 77 -3.67 -2.10 8.24
C LYS A 77 -3.55 -0.88 7.32
N ASN A 78 -2.71 -0.96 6.30
CA ASN A 78 -2.52 0.13 5.34
C ASN A 78 -3.81 0.48 4.60
N SER A 79 -4.63 -0.52 4.26
CA SER A 79 -5.95 -0.30 3.67
C SER A 79 -6.90 0.44 4.63
N ASP A 80 -6.89 0.12 5.93
CA ASP A 80 -7.73 0.79 6.92
C ASP A 80 -7.28 2.24 7.19
N GLU A 81 -5.97 2.46 7.29
CA GLU A 81 -5.39 3.79 7.37
C GLU A 81 -5.75 4.65 6.17
N LEU A 82 -5.72 4.08 4.95
CA LEU A 82 -6.11 4.78 3.73
C LEU A 82 -7.59 5.16 3.73
N LYS A 83 -8.48 4.27 4.20
CA LYS A 83 -9.91 4.59 4.37
C LYS A 83 -10.12 5.74 5.36
N THR A 84 -9.39 5.71 6.47
CA THR A 84 -9.45 6.76 7.50
C THR A 84 -8.90 8.09 6.99
N ALA A 85 -7.78 8.08 6.27
CA ALA A 85 -7.22 9.28 5.65
C ALA A 85 -8.20 9.86 4.61
N LYS A 86 -8.86 9.01 3.81
CA LYS A 86 -9.86 9.43 2.83
C LYS A 86 -11.10 10.05 3.49
N SER A 87 -11.57 9.50 4.60
CA SER A 87 -12.71 10.07 5.33
C SER A 87 -12.36 11.43 5.95
N ARG A 88 -11.15 11.58 6.49
CA ARG A 88 -10.64 12.88 6.98
C ARG A 88 -10.57 13.91 5.86
N LEU A 89 -10.08 13.53 4.68
CA LEU A 89 -10.02 14.41 3.51
C LEU A 89 -11.41 14.89 3.09
N SER A 90 -12.38 13.96 3.03
CA SER A 90 -13.79 14.28 2.72
C SER A 90 -14.40 15.25 3.75
N ASN A 91 -14.16 15.01 5.03
CA ASN A 91 -14.66 15.90 6.09
C ASN A 91 -14.00 17.27 6.02
N LEU A 92 -12.71 17.33 5.70
CA LEU A 92 -11.99 18.59 5.53
C LEU A 92 -12.53 19.39 4.34
N SER A 93 -12.81 18.74 3.20
CA SER A 93 -13.41 19.42 2.05
C SER A 93 -14.80 19.99 2.35
N ILE A 94 -15.62 19.28 3.13
CA ILE A 94 -16.94 19.78 3.55
C ILE A 94 -16.77 20.99 4.46
N ARG A 95 -15.87 20.92 5.46
CA ARG A 95 -15.60 22.05 6.36
C ARG A 95 -15.09 23.27 5.60
N TYR A 96 -14.20 23.08 4.63
CA TYR A 96 -13.71 24.15 3.78
C TYR A 96 -14.84 24.80 2.99
N SER A 97 -15.71 24.00 2.36
CA SER A 97 -16.87 24.52 1.63
C SER A 97 -17.82 25.30 2.54
N ASN A 98 -18.08 24.82 3.75
CA ASN A 98 -18.95 25.53 4.70
C ASN A 98 -18.32 26.84 5.15
N LEU A 99 -17.02 26.84 5.45
CA LEU A 99 -16.29 28.04 5.85
C LEU A 99 -16.27 29.07 4.72
N GLN A 100 -16.14 28.64 3.47
CA GLN A 100 -16.24 29.51 2.31
C GLN A 100 -17.61 30.18 2.24
N THR A 101 -18.70 29.42 2.39
CA THR A 101 -20.06 29.97 2.42
C THR A 101 -20.27 30.96 3.57
N GLU A 102 -19.75 30.66 4.77
CA GLU A 102 -19.83 31.56 5.91
C GLU A 102 -19.02 32.84 5.68
N TYR A 103 -17.84 32.72 5.07
CA TYR A 103 -17.01 33.85 4.69
C TYR A 103 -17.73 34.74 3.67
N ASP A 104 -18.28 34.15 2.60
CA ASP A 104 -19.00 34.88 1.55
C ASP A 104 -20.19 35.67 2.14
N LYS A 105 -20.95 35.04 3.04
CA LYS A 105 -22.06 35.70 3.75
C LYS A 105 -21.58 36.84 4.66
N SER A 106 -20.44 36.64 5.34
CA SER A 106 -19.86 37.68 6.18
C SER A 106 -19.39 38.86 5.33
N ILE A 107 -18.76 38.59 4.18
CA ILE A 107 -18.30 39.61 3.24
C ILE A 107 -19.49 40.38 2.67
N GLU A 108 -20.56 39.72 2.26
CA GLU A 108 -21.78 40.38 1.78
C GLU A 108 -22.33 41.36 2.84
N LYS A 109 -22.39 40.92 4.10
CA LYS A 109 -22.83 41.77 5.22
C LYS A 109 -21.90 42.96 5.44
N THR A 110 -20.58 42.72 5.45
CA THR A 110 -19.59 43.79 5.64
C THR A 110 -19.68 44.80 4.50
N LEU A 111 -19.75 44.36 3.25
CA LEU A 111 -19.94 45.23 2.08
C LEU A 111 -21.22 46.06 2.17
N PHE A 112 -22.33 45.46 2.61
CA PHE A 112 -23.57 46.20 2.84
C PHE A 112 -23.37 47.31 3.87
N LEU A 113 -22.74 47.01 5.02
CA LEU A 113 -22.48 47.98 6.07
C LEU A 113 -21.52 49.07 5.60
N ASP A 114 -20.41 48.72 4.94
CA ASP A 114 -19.42 49.67 4.44
C ASP A 114 -20.01 50.61 3.38
N THR A 115 -21.00 50.15 2.61
CA THR A 115 -21.67 50.94 1.58
C THR A 115 -22.72 51.90 2.16
N HIS A 116 -23.44 51.49 3.22
CA HIS A 116 -24.62 52.20 3.70
C HIS A 116 -24.43 52.91 5.05
N ILE A 117 -23.42 52.53 5.84
CA ILE A 117 -23.17 53.11 7.16
C ILE A 117 -21.96 54.02 7.10
N VAL A 118 -22.15 55.24 7.60
CA VAL A 118 -21.11 56.27 7.68
C VAL A 118 -21.01 56.81 9.10
N PHE A 119 -19.86 57.39 9.41
CA PHE A 119 -19.53 57.88 10.75
C PHE A 119 -19.32 59.39 10.74
N THR A 120 -19.83 60.08 11.75
CA THR A 120 -19.63 61.52 11.95
C THR A 120 -19.00 61.79 13.31
N THR A 121 -18.31 62.93 13.45
CA THR A 121 -17.76 63.38 14.74
C THR A 121 -18.63 64.51 15.31
N PRO A 122 -18.70 64.69 16.65
CA PRO A 122 -19.58 65.69 17.26
C PRO A 122 -19.35 67.13 16.80
N SER A 123 -18.13 67.45 16.39
CA SER A 123 -17.71 68.80 15.98
C SER A 123 -17.55 68.95 14.46
N GLY A 124 -17.68 67.88 13.70
CA GLY A 124 -17.49 67.86 12.25
C GLY A 124 -18.81 68.01 11.49
N ASN A 125 -18.73 68.47 10.25
CA ASN A 125 -19.86 68.53 9.30
C ASN A 125 -19.71 67.52 8.14
N LYS A 126 -18.77 66.58 8.26
CA LYS A 126 -18.51 65.55 7.25
C LYS A 126 -18.76 64.15 7.78
N TYR A 127 -19.18 63.25 6.90
CA TYR A 127 -19.26 61.83 7.17
C TYR A 127 -18.07 61.07 6.59
N HIS A 128 -17.73 59.95 7.22
CA HIS A 128 -16.53 59.16 6.97
C HIS A 128 -16.86 57.67 6.83
N SER A 129 -16.04 56.93 6.10
CA SER A 129 -16.03 55.47 6.14
C SER A 129 -15.45 54.95 7.46
N TYR A 130 -15.72 53.69 7.80
CA TYR A 130 -15.30 53.09 9.07
C TYR A 130 -13.79 53.20 9.33
N ASP A 131 -12.97 52.97 8.30
CA ASP A 131 -11.50 52.95 8.40
C ASP A 131 -10.84 54.33 8.21
N CYS A 132 -11.62 55.42 8.22
CA CYS A 132 -11.06 56.75 8.01
C CYS A 132 -10.19 57.20 9.21
N TYR A 133 -8.95 57.60 8.93
CA TYR A 133 -8.03 58.07 9.97
C TYR A 133 -8.53 59.32 10.72
N HIS A 134 -9.39 60.15 10.12
CA HIS A 134 -10.00 61.33 10.77
C HIS A 134 -10.91 60.98 11.96
N LEU A 135 -11.35 59.73 12.07
CA LEU A 135 -12.12 59.23 13.20
C LEU A 135 -11.22 58.84 14.39
N SER A 136 -9.91 58.70 14.17
CA SER A 136 -8.98 58.21 15.19
C SER A 136 -8.89 59.17 16.37
N GLY A 137 -9.22 58.68 17.57
CA GLY A 137 -9.18 59.46 18.81
C GLY A 137 -10.38 60.39 19.02
N HIS A 138 -11.38 60.35 18.15
CA HIS A 138 -12.62 61.11 18.29
C HIS A 138 -13.78 60.19 18.69
N SER A 139 -14.75 60.73 19.43
CA SER A 139 -16.05 60.07 19.56
C SER A 139 -16.78 60.12 18.22
N THR A 140 -17.54 59.06 17.92
CA THR A 140 -18.21 58.90 16.63
C THR A 140 -19.68 58.58 16.81
N TYR A 141 -20.51 59.09 15.91
CA TYR A 141 -21.90 58.66 15.72
C TYR A 141 -22.02 57.88 14.42
N HIS A 142 -22.89 56.89 14.36
CA HIS A 142 -23.16 56.09 13.16
C HIS A 142 -24.50 56.47 12.56
N TRP A 143 -24.55 56.54 11.24
CA TRP A 143 -25.73 56.95 10.48
C TRP A 143 -25.87 56.07 9.25
N PHE A 144 -27.09 55.88 8.76
CA PHE A 144 -27.27 55.56 7.35
C PHE A 144 -26.82 56.75 6.52
N LYS A 145 -26.16 56.48 5.39
CA LYS A 145 -25.59 57.51 4.53
C LYS A 145 -26.62 58.55 4.10
N GLU A 146 -27.80 58.10 3.70
CA GLU A 146 -28.90 58.95 3.25
C GLU A 146 -29.44 59.85 4.37
N ASP A 147 -29.46 59.35 5.60
CA ASP A 147 -29.88 60.12 6.78
C ASP A 147 -28.84 61.18 7.15
N ALA A 148 -27.55 60.85 7.04
CA ALA A 148 -26.46 61.81 7.24
C ALA A 148 -26.52 62.94 6.21
N GLU A 149 -26.73 62.60 4.93
CA GLU A 149 -26.89 63.58 3.85
C GLU A 149 -28.14 64.45 4.08
N SER A 150 -29.27 63.85 4.48
CA SER A 150 -30.50 64.58 4.80
C SER A 150 -30.36 65.50 6.01
N ALA A 151 -29.50 65.13 6.97
CA ALA A 151 -29.14 65.97 8.12
C ALA A 151 -28.11 67.07 7.79
N GLY A 152 -27.61 67.12 6.55
CA GLY A 152 -26.72 68.17 6.05
C GLY A 152 -25.22 67.86 6.17
N TYR A 153 -24.83 66.60 6.41
CA TYR A 153 -23.42 66.19 6.38
C TYR A 153 -22.95 65.95 4.95
N GLU A 154 -21.70 66.32 4.67
CA GLU A 154 -21.06 66.12 3.36
C GLU A 154 -20.03 64.98 3.39
N PRO A 155 -19.72 64.32 2.26
CA PRO A 155 -18.69 63.30 2.23
C PRO A 155 -17.30 63.85 2.58
N CYS A 156 -16.54 63.08 3.36
CA CYS A 156 -15.11 63.31 3.54
C CYS A 156 -14.35 63.11 2.22
N ALA A 157 -13.45 64.04 1.87
CA ALA A 157 -12.69 64.00 0.62
C ALA A 157 -11.75 62.78 0.54
N ASP A 158 -11.27 62.29 1.70
CA ASP A 158 -10.33 61.17 1.81
C ASP A 158 -11.01 59.80 1.96
N CYS A 159 -12.36 59.76 2.02
CA CYS A 159 -13.14 58.52 2.14
C CYS A 159 -13.72 58.04 0.80
N GLN A 160 -13.16 58.49 -0.33
CA GLN A 160 -13.60 58.10 -1.67
C GLN A 160 -13.04 56.75 -2.10
#